data_AF-A0A0P9E112-F1
#
_entry.id   AF-A0A0P9E112-F1
#
_cell.length_a   1.000
_cell.length_b   1.000
_cell.length_c   1.000
_cell.angle_alpha   90.00
_cell.angle_beta   90.00
_cell.angle_gamma   90.00
#
_symmetry.space_group_name_H-M   'P 1'
#
loop_
_entity.id
_entity.type
_entity.pdbx_description
1 polymer ?
#
loop_
_entity_poly.entity_id
_entity_poly.type
_entity_poly.pdbx_seq_one_letter_code
_entity_poly.pdbx_strand_id
1 'polypeptide(L)' 'MKYFFCHMPFGKKQIYIEEVKRASLQRLARLIKVCGFLMQTKVYLFWGNPKYLDYR' A
#
# COMPACT_ATOMS: atom_id res chain seq x y z
N MET A 1 12.28 17.58 3.37
CA MET A 1 11.08 17.09 4.09
C MET A 1 10.09 16.50 3.09
N LYS A 2 9.40 15.40 3.40
CA LYS A 2 8.42 14.76 2.52
C LYS A 2 7.08 15.49 2.67
N TYR A 3 6.78 16.42 1.78
CA TYR A 3 5.52 17.15 1.79
C TYR A 3 4.40 16.19 1.38
N PHE A 4 3.54 15.84 2.32
CA PHE A 4 2.28 15.14 2.04
C PHE A 4 1.26 16.18 1.60
N PHE A 5 1.03 16.27 0.29
CA PHE A 5 -0.05 17.10 -0.23
C PHE A 5 -1.37 16.44 0.18
N CYS A 6 -2.25 17.18 0.85
CA CYS A 6 -3.56 16.69 1.34
C CYS A 6 -4.39 16.03 0.22
N HIS A 7 -4.26 16.51 -1.02
CA HIS A 7 -4.93 15.98 -2.21
C HIS A 7 -4.09 14.95 -3.00
N MET A 8 -2.89 14.61 -2.54
CA MET A 8 -1.95 13.72 -3.22
C MET A 8 -1.18 12.88 -2.19
N PRO A 9 -1.88 11.99 -1.45
CA PRO A 9 -1.28 11.24 -0.34
C PRO A 9 -0.09 10.37 -0.76
N PHE A 10 -0.03 9.95 -2.03
CA PHE A 10 1.06 9.16 -2.60
C PHE A 10 1.96 9.96 -3.55
N GLY A 11 1.79 11.28 -3.63
CA GLY A 11 2.47 12.14 -4.57
C GLY A 11 2.12 11.81 -6.03
N LYS A 12 3.02 12.19 -6.95
CA LYS A 12 2.85 11.96 -8.39
C LYS A 12 3.23 10.52 -8.76
N LYS A 13 2.44 9.89 -9.65
CA LYS A 13 2.71 8.54 -10.19
C LYS A 13 4.13 8.36 -10.73
N GLN A 14 4.67 9.39 -11.38
CA GLN A 14 6.02 9.34 -11.96
C GLN A 14 7.11 9.16 -10.89
N ILE A 15 7.00 9.88 -9.76
CA ILE A 15 7.94 9.78 -8.64
C ILE A 15 7.91 8.38 -8.05
N TYR A 16 6.73 7.79 -7.91
CA TYR A 16 6.59 6.40 -7.46
C TYR A 16 7.33 5.43 -8.38
N ILE A 17 7.18 5.57 -9.70
CA ILE A 17 7.86 4.71 -10.68
C ILE A 17 9.38 4.84 -10.58
N GLU A 18 9.90 6.07 -10.47
CA GLU A 18 11.34 6.32 -10.34
C GLU A 18 11.91 5.72 -9.05
N GLU A 19 11.23 5.93 -7.92
CA GLU A 19 11.67 5.40 -6.63
C GLU A 19 11.61 3.87 -6.58
N VAL A 20 10.61 3.24 -7.22
CA VAL A 20 10.54 1.78 -7.34
C VAL A 20 11.70 1.24 -8.18
N LYS A 21 12.02 1.89 -9.30
CA LYS A 21 13.17 1.50 -10.14
C LYS A 21 14.51 1.67 -9.41
N ARG A 22 14.62 2.67 -8.53
CA ARG A 22 15.82 2.93 -7.72
C ARG A 22 15.95 2.02 -6.49
N ALA A 23 14.85 1.43 -6.02
CA ALA A 23 14.85 0.61 -4.81
C ALA A 23 15.65 -0.69 -4.98
N SER A 24 16.39 -1.08 -3.94
CA SER A 24 17.10 -2.36 -3.92
C SER A 24 16.12 -3.53 -3.78
N LEU A 25 16.52 -4.70 -4.29
CA LEU A 25 15.74 -5.94 -4.19
C LEU A 25 15.33 -6.23 -2.73
N GLN A 26 16.23 -5.99 -1.77
CA GLN A 26 15.95 -6.20 -0.35
C GLN A 26 14.89 -5.23 0.22
N ARG A 27 14.82 -3.99 -0.27
CA ARG A 27 13.76 -3.04 0.13
C ARG A 27 12.42 -3.45 -0.48
N LEU A 28 12.41 -3.85 -1.75
CA LEU A 28 11.20 -4.32 -2.43
C LEU A 28 10.65 -5.59 -1.77
N ALA A 29 11.50 -6.58 -1.49
CA ALA A 29 11.09 -7.81 -0.81
C ALA A 29 10.47 -7.55 0.57
N ARG A 30 11.07 -6.64 1.37
CA ARG A 30 10.49 -6.23 2.66
C ARG A 30 9.14 -5.53 2.50
N LEU A 31 9.01 -4.65 1.50
CA LEU A 31 7.76 -3.96 1.23
C LEU A 31 6.65 -4.94 0.83
N ILE A 32 6.95 -5.91 -0.05
CA ILE A 32 6.02 -6.97 -0.45
C ILE A 32 5.58 -7.78 0.77
N LYS A 33 6.51 -8.14 1.67
CA LYS A 33 6.19 -8.87 2.90
C LYS A 33 5.22 -8.09 3.81
N VAL A 34 5.47 -6.79 4.00
CA VAL A 34 4.60 -5.91 4.80
C VAL A 34 3.22 -5.76 4.13
N CYS A 35 3.16 -5.56 2.81
CA CYS A 35 1.90 -5.51 2.07
C CYS A 35 1.10 -6.80 2.22
N GLY A 36 1.75 -7.97 2.12
CA GLY A 36 1.12 -9.27 2.32
C GLY A 36 0.58 -9.44 3.74
N PHE A 37 1.31 -8.98 4.76
CA PHE A 37 0.82 -8.97 6.13
C PHE A 37 -0.40 -8.06 6.30
N LEU A 38 -0.35 -6.84 5.79
CA LEU A 38 -1.47 -5.87 5.87
C LEU A 38 -2.72 -6.36 5.11
N MET A 39 -2.56 -7.00 3.95
CA MET A 39 -3.68 -7.58 3.22
C MET A 39 -4.34 -8.73 4.00
N GLN A 40 -3.54 -9.60 4.62
CA GLN A 40 -4.06 -10.66 5.50
C GLN A 40 -4.80 -10.08 6.71
N THR A 41 -4.23 -9.05 7.35
CA THR A 41 -4.88 -8.35 8.47
C THR A 41 -6.18 -7.70 8.03
N LYS A 42 -6.22 -7.09 6.84
CA LYS A 42 -7.45 -6.55 6.24
C LYS A 42 -8.50 -7.66 6.12
N VAL A 43 -8.16 -8.76 5.45
CA VAL A 43 -9.08 -9.90 5.29
C VAL A 43 -9.58 -10.37 6.66
N TYR A 44 -8.69 -10.60 7.62
CA TYR A 44 -9.07 -11.03 8.97
C TYR A 44 -10.04 -10.06 9.66
N LEU A 45 -9.75 -8.75 9.61
CA LEU A 45 -10.59 -7.73 10.24
C LEU A 45 -11.96 -7.57 9.57
N PHE A 46 -12.07 -7.88 8.27
CA PHE A 46 -13.31 -7.70 7.50
C PHE A 46 -14.07 -9.01 7.21
N TRP A 47 -13.52 -10.19 7.56
CA TRP A 47 -14.06 -11.52 7.23
C TRP A 47 -15.43 -11.82 7.87
N GLY A 48 -15.84 -11.09 8.90
CA GLY A 48 -17.08 -11.31 9.63
C GLY A 48 -18.10 -10.17 9.55
N ASN A 49 -17.86 -9.14 8.73
CA ASN A 49 -18.65 -7.91 8.79
C ASN A 49 -19.45 -7.69 7.49
N PRO A 50 -20.75 -8.03 7.48
CA PRO A 50 -21.58 -8.03 6.25
C PRO A 50 -21.71 -6.65 5.59
N LYS A 51 -21.47 -5.57 6.35
CA LYS A 51 -21.49 -4.18 5.83
C LYS A 51 -20.40 -3.87 4.81
N TYR A 52 -19.32 -4.66 4.76
CA TYR A 52 -18.17 -4.42 3.86
C TYR A 52 -18.11 -5.40 2.68
N LEU A 53 -19.07 -6.32 2.58
CA LEU A 53 -19.18 -7.30 1.49
C LEU A 53 -20.05 -6.78 0.32
N ASP A 54 -20.71 -5.63 0.48
CA ASP A 54 -21.67 -5.03 -0.46
C ASP A 54 -21.07 -3.97 -1.40
N TYR A 55 -19.77 -4.09 -1.72
CA TYR A 55 -19.11 -3.24 -2.73
C TYR A 55 -18.81 -4.02 -4.01
N ARG A 56 -19.60 -5.06 -4.32
CA ARG A 56 -19.56 -5.77 -5.61
C ARG A 56 -20.59 -5.18 -6.57
#